data_AF-M1W4I8-F1
#
_entry.id   AF-M1W4I8-F1
#
_cell.length_a   1.000
_cell.length_b   1.000
_cell.length_c   1.000
_cell.angle_alpha   90.00
_cell.angle_beta   90.00
_cell.angle_gamma   90.00
#
_symmetry.space_group_name_H-M   'P 1'
#
loop_
_entity.id
_entity.type
_entity.pdbx_description
1 polymer ?
#
loop_
_entity_poly.entity_id
_entity_poly.type
_entity_poly.pdbx_seq_one_letter_code
_entity_poly.pdbx_strand_id
1 'polypeptide(L)'
;MNTPPQHDAFVLLCDRQDWTTWIFQIQGRAAAYNIWDNIKLDCPVPFLEKPTRPILPSLSRYYRGTSIQEPSNPSELSPQDLEAYKEEMERHRALTEEYKLDYSEYKTQQKSIRHLTELIQSTVLPHLQRTSCFPGRSLQEWIFNLKVSVGVDDLLERERARDRYRDALKPMRNYNTWETWLVEYDQASSRAATQGVADALQIQVLMRDFINAVSKLEPIWAATFQNSGRLDPLMTRKEMIRLFRSHMNLCHPPMTGEHRAGAFATPDDASFLTDVEAAAQRSKRDAPSAMDSAPSAKRAKRKPAPPSNKRSSKNETENTKRRCPSRRIQKTERS
;
A
#
# COMPACT_ATOMS: atom_id res chain seq x y z
N MET A 1 21.96 19.00 -17.33
CA MET A 1 20.49 18.89 -17.33
C MET A 1 20.14 17.64 -16.54
N ASN A 2 19.73 17.82 -15.28
CA ASN A 2 19.33 16.70 -14.44
C ASN A 2 17.96 16.21 -14.91
N THR A 3 17.92 15.01 -15.45
CA THR A 3 16.68 14.27 -15.61
C THR A 3 16.05 14.07 -14.23
N PRO A 4 14.79 14.48 -14.00
CA PRO A 4 14.10 14.17 -12.76
C PRO A 4 13.95 12.64 -12.64
N PRO A 5 14.00 12.08 -11.42
CA PRO A 5 13.79 10.66 -11.20
C PRO A 5 12.43 10.24 -11.79
N GLN A 6 12.44 9.16 -12.57
CA GLN A 6 11.23 8.57 -13.15
C GLN A 6 10.18 8.37 -12.07
N HIS A 7 8.97 8.87 -12.34
CA HIS A 7 7.83 8.90 -11.45
C HIS A 7 7.60 7.55 -10.73
N ASP A 8 7.40 7.62 -9.41
CA ASP A 8 6.61 6.63 -8.69
C ASP A 8 5.30 6.44 -9.46
N ALA A 9 5.17 5.31 -10.17
CA ALA A 9 3.95 5.01 -10.91
C ALA A 9 2.84 4.78 -9.88
N PHE A 10 2.01 5.80 -9.70
CA PHE A 10 0.78 5.68 -8.93
C PHE A 10 -0.10 4.62 -9.55
N VAL A 11 -0.57 3.67 -8.74
CA VAL A 11 -1.57 2.72 -9.20
C VAL A 11 -2.88 3.47 -9.36
N LEU A 12 -3.47 3.42 -10.55
CA LEU A 12 -4.79 3.96 -10.79
C LEU A 12 -5.81 2.92 -10.35
N LEU A 13 -6.66 3.24 -9.38
CA LEU A 13 -7.74 2.37 -8.94
C LEU A 13 -8.81 2.27 -10.04
N CYS A 14 -8.79 1.16 -10.77
CA CYS A 14 -9.77 0.85 -11.80
C CYS A 14 -10.65 -0.32 -11.39
N ASP A 15 -10.04 -1.37 -10.85
CA ASP A 15 -10.73 -2.60 -10.52
C ASP A 15 -10.28 -3.20 -9.17
N ARG A 16 -10.77 -4.41 -8.89
CA ARG A 16 -10.49 -5.18 -7.68
C ARG A 16 -9.03 -5.60 -7.55
N GLN A 17 -8.32 -5.76 -8.66
CA GLN A 17 -6.93 -6.20 -8.66
C GLN A 17 -6.02 -5.05 -8.22
N ASP A 18 -6.36 -3.82 -8.60
CA ASP A 18 -5.63 -2.62 -8.22
C ASP A 18 -5.77 -2.29 -6.73
N TRP A 19 -6.88 -2.71 -6.10
CA TRP A 19 -7.23 -2.33 -4.73
C TRP A 19 -6.10 -2.54 -3.72
N THR A 20 -5.51 -3.74 -3.68
CA THR A 20 -4.49 -4.07 -2.67
C THR A 20 -3.25 -3.19 -2.79
N THR A 21 -2.78 -2.96 -4.01
CA THR A 21 -1.60 -2.12 -4.25
C THR A 21 -1.93 -0.66 -4.00
N TRP A 22 -3.09 -0.20 -4.48
CA TRP A 22 -3.57 1.17 -4.29
C TRP A 22 -3.74 1.51 -2.81
N ILE A 23 -4.45 0.67 -2.04
CA ILE A 23 -4.68 0.93 -0.61
C ILE A 23 -3.38 0.91 0.19
N PHE A 24 -2.41 0.06 -0.19
CA PHE A 24 -1.09 0.04 0.44
C PHE A 24 -0.31 1.34 0.18
N GLN A 25 -0.40 1.92 -1.03
CA GLN A 25 0.19 3.23 -1.32
C GLN A 25 -0.46 4.35 -0.49
N ILE A 26 -1.79 4.35 -0.38
CA ILE A 26 -2.53 5.29 0.47
C ILE A 26 -2.13 5.14 1.94
N GLN A 27 -2.03 3.90 2.44
CA GLN A 27 -1.58 3.58 3.80
C GLN A 27 -0.17 4.10 4.08
N GLY A 28 0.79 3.82 3.20
CA GLY A 28 2.17 4.26 3.36
C GLY A 28 2.29 5.78 3.45
N ARG A 29 1.51 6.51 2.65
CA ARG A 29 1.49 7.99 2.69
C ARG A 29 0.75 8.54 3.90
N ALA A 30 -0.40 7.96 4.25
CA ALA A 30 -1.12 8.34 5.46
C ALA A 30 -0.27 8.12 6.72
N ALA A 31 0.53 7.06 6.75
CA ALA A 31 1.50 6.81 7.82
C ALA A 31 2.62 7.85 7.84
N ALA A 32 3.19 8.20 6.68
CA ALA A 32 4.21 9.27 6.58
C ALA A 32 3.68 10.64 7.06
N TYR A 33 2.38 10.89 6.91
CA TYR A 33 1.71 12.10 7.38
C TYR A 33 1.15 12.01 8.81
N ASN A 34 1.34 10.88 9.51
CA ASN A 34 0.80 10.61 10.84
C ASN A 34 -0.73 10.76 10.95
N ILE A 35 -1.47 10.44 9.88
CA ILE A 35 -2.95 10.50 9.84
C ILE A 35 -3.61 9.13 9.59
N TRP A 36 -2.82 8.05 9.48
CA TRP A 36 -3.37 6.72 9.21
C TRP A 36 -4.34 6.28 10.30
N ASP A 37 -4.03 6.51 11.58
CA ASP A 37 -4.91 6.16 12.70
C ASP A 37 -6.26 6.88 12.66
N ASN A 38 -6.33 8.06 12.04
CA ASN A 38 -7.58 8.79 11.86
C ASN A 38 -8.47 8.21 10.75
N ILE A 39 -7.89 7.44 9.82
CA ILE A 39 -8.54 6.97 8.60
C ILE A 39 -8.78 5.45 8.64
N LYS A 40 -8.22 4.74 9.61
CA LYS A 40 -8.45 3.31 9.83
C LYS A 40 -9.96 3.00 9.90
N LEU A 41 -10.38 1.99 9.14
CA LEU A 41 -11.79 1.56 9.06
C LEU A 41 -12.30 0.94 10.36
N ASP A 42 -11.43 0.29 11.14
CA ASP A 42 -11.85 -0.49 12.32
C ASP A 42 -12.12 0.39 13.56
N CYS A 43 -11.30 1.41 13.79
CA CYS A 43 -11.38 2.33 14.94
C CYS A 43 -10.73 3.67 14.57
N PRO A 44 -11.45 4.61 13.93
CA PRO A 44 -10.88 5.90 13.56
C PRO A 44 -10.64 6.76 14.80
N VAL A 45 -9.43 7.29 14.95
CA VAL A 45 -9.18 8.40 15.89
C VAL A 45 -9.75 9.68 15.28
N PRO A 46 -10.55 10.48 16.00
CA PRO A 46 -11.03 11.75 15.47
C PRO A 46 -9.88 12.66 15.02
N PHE A 47 -10.08 13.39 13.92
CA PHE A 47 -9.14 14.44 13.52
C PHE A 47 -9.13 15.56 14.56
N LEU A 48 -8.05 16.33 14.61
CA LEU A 48 -7.95 17.50 15.48
C LEU A 48 -9.04 18.50 15.10
N GLU A 49 -9.77 18.96 16.11
CA GLU A 49 -10.70 20.07 15.95
C GLU A 49 -9.94 21.38 15.88
N LYS A 50 -10.54 22.38 15.23
CA LYS A 50 -9.94 23.71 15.17
C LYS A 50 -9.90 24.28 16.60
N PRO A 51 -8.72 24.62 17.14
CA PRO A 51 -8.63 25.12 18.51
C PRO A 51 -9.33 26.48 18.64
N THR A 52 -9.85 26.74 19.84
CA THR A 52 -10.57 27.98 20.14
C THR A 52 -9.59 29.05 20.58
N ARG A 53 -9.67 30.24 19.97
CA ARG A 53 -8.81 31.37 20.34
C ARG A 53 -9.12 31.83 21.76
N PRO A 54 -8.11 31.97 22.65
CA PRO A 54 -8.31 32.56 23.97
C PRO A 54 -8.89 33.97 23.89
N ILE A 55 -9.79 34.29 24.81
CA ILE A 55 -10.45 35.60 24.89
C ILE A 55 -9.58 36.51 25.75
N LEU A 56 -9.30 37.71 25.26
CA LEU A 56 -8.51 38.70 25.98
C LEU A 56 -9.24 39.13 27.27
N PRO A 57 -8.55 39.16 28.43
CA PRO A 57 -9.13 39.69 29.67
C PRO A 57 -9.54 41.15 29.51
N SER A 58 -10.75 41.50 29.96
CA SER A 58 -11.30 42.85 29.87
C SER A 58 -11.15 43.56 31.22
N LEU A 59 -10.74 44.83 31.20
CA LEU A 59 -10.53 45.67 32.40
C LEU A 59 -11.83 45.87 33.20
N SER A 60 -12.97 45.92 32.51
CA SER A 60 -14.32 46.08 33.09
C SER A 60 -14.69 44.96 34.07
N ARG A 61 -14.11 43.75 33.95
CA ARG A 61 -14.33 42.65 34.91
C ARG A 61 -13.67 42.89 36.27
N TYR A 62 -12.68 43.75 36.32
CA TYR A 62 -11.89 44.05 37.52
C TYR A 62 -12.28 45.38 38.16
N TYR A 63 -13.13 46.16 37.49
CA TYR A 63 -13.62 47.44 38.00
C TYR A 63 -14.83 47.26 38.92
N ARG A 64 -14.67 47.57 40.20
CA ARG A 64 -15.75 47.62 41.21
C ARG A 64 -16.19 49.04 41.61
N GLY A 65 -15.73 50.05 40.90
CA GLY A 65 -16.05 51.45 41.22
C GLY A 65 -17.46 51.85 40.78
N THR A 66 -18.06 52.81 41.49
CA THR A 66 -19.38 53.40 41.18
C THR A 66 -19.34 54.46 40.07
N SER A 67 -18.20 54.63 39.36
CA SER A 67 -18.08 55.65 38.31
C SER A 67 -18.72 55.18 37.00
N ILE A 68 -19.27 56.14 36.25
CA ILE A 68 -19.96 55.92 34.96
C ILE A 68 -18.97 55.61 33.83
N GLN A 69 -17.67 55.86 34.03
CA GLN A 69 -16.63 55.64 33.02
C GLN A 69 -15.86 54.34 33.27
N GLU A 70 -15.86 53.48 32.25
CA GLU A 70 -15.10 52.24 32.19
C GLU A 70 -13.59 52.54 32.15
N PRO A 71 -12.78 51.93 33.04
CA PRO A 71 -11.35 52.21 33.09
C PRO A 71 -10.68 51.80 31.77
N SER A 72 -9.95 52.75 31.18
CA SER A 72 -9.24 52.54 29.92
C SER A 72 -7.81 52.07 30.14
N ASN A 73 -7.26 52.28 31.34
CA ASN A 73 -5.90 51.89 31.68
C ASN A 73 -5.83 50.97 32.92
N PRO A 74 -4.91 50.01 32.95
CA PRO A 74 -4.70 49.14 34.11
C PRO A 74 -4.36 49.92 35.39
N SER A 75 -3.70 51.07 35.27
CA SER A 75 -3.32 51.94 36.39
C SER A 75 -4.50 52.57 37.13
N GLU A 76 -5.70 52.53 36.55
CA GLU A 76 -6.94 53.05 37.15
C GLU A 76 -7.62 52.02 38.08
N LEU A 77 -7.09 50.80 38.16
CA LEU A 77 -7.57 49.73 39.04
C LEU A 77 -6.99 49.85 40.45
N SER A 78 -7.75 49.37 41.45
CA SER A 78 -7.25 49.14 42.81
C SER A 78 -6.03 48.21 42.77
N PRO A 79 -5.04 48.32 43.68
CA PRO A 79 -3.87 47.45 43.70
C PRO A 79 -4.21 45.95 43.71
N GLN A 80 -5.31 45.56 44.36
CA GLN A 80 -5.77 44.16 44.36
C GLN A 80 -6.35 43.74 43.00
N ASP A 81 -7.14 44.61 42.38
CA ASP A 81 -7.77 44.34 41.07
C ASP A 81 -6.74 44.39 39.93
N LEU A 82 -5.70 45.23 40.07
CA LEU A 82 -4.55 45.28 39.17
C LEU A 82 -3.73 43.98 39.23
N GLU A 83 -3.50 43.43 40.41
CA GLU A 83 -2.78 42.17 40.56
C GLU A 83 -3.57 41.00 39.96
N ALA A 84 -4.89 40.94 40.20
CA ALA A 84 -5.77 39.96 39.58
C ALA A 84 -5.80 40.07 38.04
N TYR A 85 -5.82 41.30 37.50
CA TYR A 85 -5.73 41.55 36.06
C TYR A 85 -4.38 41.07 35.48
N LYS A 86 -3.26 41.34 36.16
CA LYS A 86 -1.93 40.86 35.74
C LYS A 86 -1.86 39.34 35.74
N GLU A 87 -2.37 38.69 36.78
CA GLU A 87 -2.40 37.23 36.86
C GLU A 87 -3.22 36.63 35.72
N GLU A 88 -4.40 37.18 35.42
CA GLU A 88 -5.21 36.72 34.30
C GLU A 88 -4.55 36.99 32.93
N MET A 89 -3.83 38.11 32.80
CA MET A 89 -3.04 38.40 31.59
C MET A 89 -1.92 37.37 31.39
N GLU A 90 -1.26 36.92 32.46
CA GLU A 90 -0.28 35.83 32.39
C GLU A 90 -0.95 34.49 32.05
N ARG A 91 -2.13 34.18 32.61
CA ARG A 91 -2.92 33.00 32.20
C ARG A 91 -3.31 33.07 30.73
N HIS A 92 -3.80 34.21 30.25
CA HIS A 92 -4.13 34.43 28.85
C HIS A 92 -2.91 34.27 27.95
N ARG A 93 -1.74 34.76 28.37
CA ARG A 93 -0.48 34.58 27.65
C ARG A 93 -0.12 33.10 27.54
N ALA A 94 -0.20 32.34 28.63
CA ALA A 94 0.03 30.90 28.62
C ALA A 94 -0.95 30.16 27.69
N LEU A 95 -2.25 30.44 27.79
CA LEU A 95 -3.28 29.89 26.90
C LEU A 95 -3.06 30.27 25.44
N THR A 96 -2.53 31.46 25.17
CA THR A 96 -2.23 31.90 23.81
C THR A 96 -1.05 31.12 23.22
N GLU A 97 -0.03 30.80 24.03
CA GLU A 97 1.08 29.95 23.59
C GLU A 97 0.61 28.51 23.33
N GLU A 98 -0.23 27.93 24.21
CA GLU A 98 -0.85 26.62 23.99
C GLU A 98 -1.69 26.61 22.70
N TYR A 99 -2.57 27.61 22.51
CA TYR A 99 -3.36 27.77 21.29
C TYR A 99 -2.49 27.84 20.03
N LYS A 100 -1.33 28.53 20.07
CA LYS A 100 -0.43 28.60 18.91
C LYS A 100 0.16 27.23 18.57
N LEU A 101 0.54 26.44 19.58
CA LEU A 101 1.03 25.08 19.39
C LEU A 101 -0.07 24.20 18.78
N ASP A 102 -1.24 24.14 19.40
CA ASP A 102 -2.39 23.36 18.92
C ASP A 102 -2.81 23.75 17.52
N TYR A 103 -2.85 25.06 17.22
CA TYR A 103 -3.22 25.56 15.90
C TYR A 103 -2.18 25.18 14.84
N SER A 104 -0.90 25.12 15.21
CA SER A 104 0.17 24.68 14.32
C SER A 104 0.06 23.20 13.96
N GLU A 105 -0.29 22.35 14.93
CA GLU A 105 -0.54 20.92 14.73
C GLU A 105 -1.79 20.70 13.88
N TYR A 106 -2.89 21.37 14.23
CA TYR A 106 -4.12 21.36 13.44
C TYR A 106 -3.87 21.76 11.97
N LYS A 107 -3.12 22.84 11.75
CA LYS A 107 -2.80 23.31 10.39
C LYS A 107 -1.95 22.30 9.62
N THR A 108 -1.03 21.63 10.31
CA THR A 108 -0.20 20.57 9.71
C THR A 108 -1.05 19.37 9.33
N GLN A 109 -1.93 18.92 10.23
CA GLN A 109 -2.86 17.83 9.95
C GLN A 109 -3.80 18.17 8.79
N GLN A 110 -4.32 19.40 8.72
CA GLN A 110 -5.16 19.83 7.60
C GLN A 110 -4.43 19.84 6.25
N LYS A 111 -3.15 20.22 6.22
CA LYS A 111 -2.33 20.09 5.00
C LYS A 111 -2.20 18.62 4.59
N SER A 112 -1.94 17.73 5.54
CA SER A 112 -1.85 16.29 5.30
C SER A 112 -3.16 15.71 4.75
N ILE A 113 -4.30 16.08 5.33
CA ILE A 113 -5.63 15.68 4.85
C ILE A 113 -5.84 16.15 3.41
N ARG A 114 -5.51 17.41 3.10
CA ARG A 114 -5.63 17.95 1.75
C ARG A 114 -4.76 17.18 0.75
N HIS A 115 -3.50 16.92 1.08
CA HIS A 115 -2.61 16.14 0.21
C HIS A 115 -3.12 14.73 -0.06
N LEU A 116 -3.67 14.07 0.96
CA LEU A 116 -4.25 12.74 0.80
C LEU A 116 -5.54 12.77 -0.02
N THR A 117 -6.35 13.82 0.14
CA THR A 117 -7.55 14.07 -0.66
C THR A 117 -7.20 14.22 -2.14
N GLU A 118 -6.24 15.09 -2.46
CA GLU A 118 -5.73 15.31 -3.82
C GLU A 118 -5.16 14.02 -4.43
N LEU A 119 -4.46 13.23 -3.62
CA LEU A 119 -3.95 11.94 -4.05
C LEU A 119 -5.06 10.96 -4.43
N ILE A 120 -6.07 10.79 -3.57
CA ILE A 120 -7.19 9.89 -3.85
C ILE A 120 -7.94 10.36 -5.11
N GLN A 121 -8.15 11.68 -5.25
CA GLN A 121 -8.78 12.26 -6.43
C GLN A 121 -7.93 12.19 -7.71
N SER A 122 -6.61 11.99 -7.63
CA SER A 122 -5.76 11.81 -8.82
C SER A 122 -5.53 10.34 -9.18
N THR A 123 -5.75 9.42 -8.24
CA THR A 123 -5.44 7.99 -8.38
C THR A 123 -6.66 7.08 -8.46
N VAL A 124 -7.87 7.64 -8.50
CA VAL A 124 -9.12 6.89 -8.65
C VAL A 124 -9.78 7.27 -9.97
N LEU A 125 -10.35 6.31 -10.71
CA LEU A 125 -11.07 6.61 -11.95
C LEU A 125 -12.26 7.57 -11.72
N PRO A 126 -12.55 8.50 -12.66
CA PRO A 126 -13.60 9.52 -12.46
C PRO A 126 -14.99 8.97 -12.15
N HIS A 127 -15.35 7.78 -12.66
CA HIS A 127 -16.65 7.18 -12.38
C HIS A 127 -16.77 6.71 -10.92
N LEU A 128 -15.71 6.13 -10.35
CA LEU A 128 -15.65 5.72 -8.95
C LEU A 128 -15.65 6.94 -8.01
N GLN A 129 -15.01 8.03 -8.43
CA GLN A 129 -15.03 9.29 -7.66
C GLN A 129 -16.45 9.82 -7.50
N ARG A 130 -17.24 9.83 -8.59
CA ARG A 130 -18.62 10.34 -8.56
C ARG A 130 -19.54 9.51 -7.67
N THR A 131 -19.28 8.21 -7.54
CA THR A 131 -20.13 7.30 -6.75
C THR A 131 -19.66 7.14 -5.31
N SER A 132 -18.37 7.36 -5.02
CA SER A 132 -17.75 6.99 -3.75
C SER A 132 -17.18 8.18 -2.97
N CYS A 133 -16.71 9.23 -3.65
CA CYS A 133 -15.98 10.37 -3.07
C CYS A 133 -16.86 11.63 -2.98
N PHE A 134 -17.90 11.60 -2.15
CA PHE A 134 -18.83 12.73 -2.00
C PHE A 134 -18.21 13.90 -1.22
N PRO A 135 -18.41 15.16 -1.68
CA PRO A 135 -17.95 16.34 -0.94
C PRO A 135 -18.69 16.43 0.40
N GLY A 136 -17.93 16.56 1.49
CA GLY A 136 -18.45 16.61 2.87
C GLY A 136 -18.40 15.28 3.64
N ARG A 137 -18.04 14.17 2.97
CA ARG A 137 -17.75 12.89 3.63
C ARG A 137 -16.28 12.82 4.04
N SER A 138 -15.99 12.01 5.06
CA SER A 138 -14.62 11.82 5.54
C SER A 138 -13.81 10.95 4.58
N LEU A 139 -12.47 11.07 4.63
CA LEU A 139 -11.57 10.19 3.86
C LEU A 139 -11.77 8.70 4.19
N GLN A 140 -12.18 8.39 5.42
CA GLN A 140 -12.51 7.04 5.85
C GLN A 140 -13.74 6.51 5.09
N GLU A 141 -14.81 7.31 5.00
CA GLU A 141 -16.02 6.95 4.25
C GLU A 141 -15.71 6.80 2.75
N TRP A 142 -14.85 7.66 2.20
CA TRP A 142 -14.42 7.54 0.80
C TRP A 142 -13.73 6.20 0.54
N ILE A 143 -12.75 5.83 1.36
CA ILE A 143 -12.03 4.56 1.23
C ILE A 143 -12.98 3.37 1.39
N PHE A 144 -13.90 3.42 2.37
CA PHE A 144 -14.91 2.38 2.55
C PHE A 144 -15.80 2.23 1.30
N ASN A 145 -16.32 3.33 0.77
CA ASN A 145 -17.20 3.30 -0.40
C ASN A 145 -16.46 2.83 -1.67
N LEU A 146 -15.19 3.20 -1.82
CA LEU A 146 -14.35 2.72 -2.92
C LEU A 146 -14.14 1.20 -2.81
N LYS A 147 -13.88 0.68 -1.61
CA LYS A 147 -13.75 -0.77 -1.36
C LYS A 147 -15.00 -1.52 -1.81
N VAL A 148 -16.17 -1.01 -1.42
CA VAL A 148 -17.47 -1.59 -1.76
C VAL A 148 -17.75 -1.48 -3.26
N SER A 149 -17.50 -0.32 -3.87
CA SER A 149 -17.76 -0.07 -5.30
C SER A 149 -16.91 -0.95 -6.21
N VAL A 150 -15.67 -1.22 -5.79
CA VAL A 150 -14.74 -2.09 -6.51
C VAL A 150 -15.06 -3.59 -6.25
N GLY A 151 -15.92 -3.90 -5.27
CA GLY A 151 -16.34 -5.26 -4.96
C GLY A 151 -15.27 -6.09 -4.24
N VAL A 152 -14.49 -5.44 -3.37
CA VAL A 152 -13.46 -6.10 -2.55
C VAL A 152 -14.13 -6.65 -1.29
N ASP A 153 -14.18 -7.97 -1.21
CA ASP A 153 -14.63 -8.71 -0.04
C ASP A 153 -13.43 -9.44 0.58
N ASP A 154 -13.08 -9.09 1.82
CA ASP A 154 -11.92 -9.63 2.53
C ASP A 154 -12.03 -11.14 2.76
N LEU A 155 -13.25 -11.66 2.94
CA LEU A 155 -13.45 -13.09 3.13
C LEU A 155 -13.15 -13.83 1.83
N LEU A 156 -13.74 -13.36 0.73
CA LEU A 156 -13.55 -13.96 -0.60
C LEU A 156 -12.10 -13.79 -1.10
N GLU A 157 -11.44 -12.66 -0.82
CA GLU A 157 -10.02 -12.47 -1.13
C GLU A 157 -9.12 -13.42 -0.34
N ARG A 158 -9.42 -13.66 0.94
CA ARG A 158 -8.69 -14.65 1.74
C ARG A 158 -8.88 -16.07 1.21
N GLU A 159 -10.09 -16.43 0.77
CA GLU A 159 -10.35 -17.72 0.13
C GLU A 159 -9.58 -17.87 -1.19
N ARG A 160 -9.65 -16.87 -2.07
CA ARG A 160 -8.87 -16.86 -3.32
C ARG A 160 -7.36 -16.93 -3.09
N ALA A 161 -6.84 -16.25 -2.08
CA ALA A 161 -5.44 -16.32 -1.72
C ALA A 161 -5.04 -17.72 -1.24
N ARG A 162 -5.91 -18.38 -0.48
CA ARG A 162 -5.72 -19.77 -0.03
C ARG A 162 -5.74 -20.75 -1.20
N ASP A 163 -6.68 -20.60 -2.13
CA ASP A 163 -6.78 -21.47 -3.30
C ASP A 163 -5.56 -21.32 -4.20
N ARG A 164 -5.11 -20.08 -4.47
CA ARG A 164 -3.85 -19.83 -5.19
C ARG A 164 -2.64 -20.43 -4.48
N TYR A 165 -2.57 -20.34 -3.16
CA TYR A 165 -1.50 -20.96 -2.39
C TYR A 165 -1.51 -22.49 -2.54
N ARG A 166 -2.67 -23.12 -2.43
CA ARG A 166 -2.83 -24.57 -2.65
C ARG A 166 -2.50 -24.99 -4.08
N ASP A 167 -2.84 -24.16 -5.06
CA ASP A 167 -2.48 -24.39 -6.45
C ASP A 167 -0.97 -24.31 -6.67
N ALA A 168 -0.29 -23.36 -6.03
CA ALA A 168 1.17 -23.24 -6.10
C ALA A 168 1.90 -24.39 -5.40
N LEU A 169 1.27 -25.07 -4.43
CA LEU A 169 1.79 -26.27 -3.77
C LEU A 169 1.68 -27.54 -4.61
N LYS A 170 1.04 -27.50 -5.79
CA LYS A 170 0.99 -28.65 -6.69
C LYS A 170 2.43 -29.04 -7.07
N PRO A 171 2.80 -30.34 -6.95
CA PRO A 171 4.16 -30.77 -7.24
C PRO A 171 4.59 -30.35 -8.64
N MET A 172 5.79 -29.79 -8.71
CA MET A 172 6.45 -29.51 -9.98
C MET A 172 6.58 -30.80 -10.79
N ARG A 173 6.28 -30.71 -12.10
CA ARG A 173 6.33 -31.87 -13.00
C ARG A 173 7.68 -32.00 -13.71
N ASN A 174 8.32 -30.87 -13.99
CA ASN A 174 9.51 -30.78 -14.83
C ASN A 174 10.59 -29.92 -14.15
N TYR A 175 11.87 -30.31 -14.30
CA TYR A 175 13.01 -29.53 -13.82
C TYR A 175 13.11 -28.17 -14.51
N ASN A 176 12.88 -28.08 -15.82
CA ASN A 176 13.03 -26.82 -16.57
C ASN A 176 12.11 -25.66 -16.12
N THR A 177 11.09 -25.94 -15.31
CA THR A 177 10.13 -24.94 -14.81
C THR A 177 10.31 -24.62 -13.32
N TRP A 178 11.41 -25.07 -12.70
CA TRP A 178 11.60 -24.95 -11.26
C TRP A 178 11.65 -23.49 -10.79
N GLU A 179 12.29 -22.61 -11.57
CA GLU A 179 12.42 -21.20 -11.23
C GLU A 179 11.07 -20.49 -11.26
N THR A 180 10.29 -20.69 -12.33
CA THR A 180 8.94 -20.13 -12.46
C THR A 180 8.02 -20.63 -11.34
N TRP A 181 8.07 -21.93 -11.02
CA TRP A 181 7.29 -22.48 -9.92
C TRP A 181 7.69 -21.88 -8.57
N LEU A 182 8.99 -21.70 -8.31
CA LEU A 182 9.47 -21.14 -7.05
C LEU A 182 9.04 -19.67 -6.88
N VAL A 183 9.01 -18.90 -7.97
CA VAL A 183 8.49 -17.53 -7.99
C VAL A 183 6.99 -17.51 -7.70
N GLU A 184 6.20 -18.36 -8.37
CA GLU A 184 4.76 -18.46 -8.13
C GLU A 184 4.45 -18.87 -6.68
N TYR A 185 5.19 -19.83 -6.12
CA TYR A 185 5.08 -20.22 -4.71
C TYR A 185 5.40 -19.07 -3.76
N ASP A 186 6.50 -18.32 -3.98
CA ASP A 186 6.86 -17.19 -3.11
C ASP A 186 5.82 -16.07 -3.18
N GLN A 187 5.30 -15.77 -4.39
CA GLN A 187 4.24 -14.79 -4.57
C GLN A 187 2.92 -15.24 -3.91
N ALA A 188 2.49 -16.48 -4.15
CA ALA A 188 1.24 -17.01 -3.61
C ALA A 188 1.29 -17.13 -2.08
N SER A 189 2.39 -17.63 -1.53
CA SER A 189 2.58 -17.72 -0.07
C SER A 189 2.68 -16.33 0.58
N SER A 190 3.28 -15.34 -0.08
CA SER A 190 3.30 -13.95 0.40
C SER A 190 1.91 -13.37 0.46
N ARG A 191 1.13 -13.52 -0.61
CA ARG A 191 -0.25 -13.05 -0.68
C ARG A 191 -1.15 -13.77 0.33
N ALA A 192 -0.97 -15.06 0.55
CA ALA A 192 -1.71 -15.81 1.55
C ALA A 192 -1.40 -15.34 2.98
N ALA A 193 -0.11 -15.07 3.27
CA ALA A 193 0.30 -14.52 4.56
C ALA A 193 -0.27 -13.12 4.80
N THR A 194 -0.24 -12.22 3.81
CA THR A 194 -0.80 -10.86 3.95
C THR A 194 -2.31 -10.85 4.13
N GLN A 195 -3.04 -11.81 3.56
CA GLN A 195 -4.48 -11.97 3.76
C GLN A 195 -4.88 -12.73 5.05
N GLY A 196 -3.88 -13.18 5.83
CA GLY A 196 -4.10 -13.88 7.10
C GLY A 196 -4.58 -15.33 6.94
N VAL A 197 -4.17 -16.02 5.87
CA VAL A 197 -4.44 -17.46 5.71
C VAL A 197 -3.59 -18.23 6.73
N ALA A 198 -4.24 -18.99 7.62
CA ALA A 198 -3.57 -19.72 8.71
C ALA A 198 -2.42 -20.62 8.24
N ASP A 199 -2.63 -21.34 7.13
CA ASP A 199 -1.64 -22.25 6.54
C ASP A 199 -0.34 -21.54 6.13
N ALA A 200 -0.43 -20.26 5.73
CA ALA A 200 0.70 -19.46 5.27
C ALA A 200 1.37 -18.64 6.39
N LEU A 201 0.78 -18.59 7.59
CA LEU A 201 1.34 -17.89 8.75
C LEU A 201 2.26 -18.79 9.59
N GLN A 202 2.00 -20.09 9.61
CA GLN A 202 2.74 -21.04 10.42
C GLN A 202 3.93 -21.61 9.63
N ILE A 203 5.15 -21.27 10.07
CA ILE A 203 6.37 -21.71 9.38
C ILE A 203 6.48 -23.24 9.27
N GLN A 204 6.07 -23.97 10.30
CA GLN A 204 6.10 -25.44 10.29
C GLN A 204 5.16 -26.05 9.25
N VAL A 205 4.01 -25.41 9.02
CA VAL A 205 3.04 -25.82 7.98
C VAL A 205 3.62 -25.51 6.60
N LEU A 206 4.15 -24.29 6.40
CA LEU A 206 4.83 -23.90 5.16
C LEU A 206 5.97 -24.86 4.79
N MET A 207 6.81 -25.24 5.76
CA MET A 207 7.93 -26.16 5.55
C MET A 207 7.45 -27.54 5.12
N ARG A 208 6.47 -28.11 5.84
CA ARG A 208 5.88 -29.40 5.49
C ARG A 208 5.30 -29.39 4.08
N ASP A 209 4.52 -28.36 3.76
CA ASP A 209 3.82 -28.26 2.49
C ASP A 209 4.82 -28.06 1.32
N PHE A 210 5.86 -27.25 1.53
CA PHE A 210 6.95 -27.07 0.57
C PHE A 210 7.72 -28.37 0.32
N ILE A 211 8.14 -29.06 1.38
CA ILE A 211 8.87 -30.33 1.27
C ILE A 211 8.02 -31.37 0.53
N ASN A 212 6.73 -31.47 0.85
CA ASN A 212 5.81 -32.37 0.15
C ASN A 212 5.74 -32.06 -1.35
N ALA A 213 5.69 -30.77 -1.73
CA ALA A 213 5.63 -30.34 -3.13
C ALA A 213 6.91 -30.68 -3.91
N VAL A 214 8.09 -30.57 -3.29
CA VAL A 214 9.39 -30.82 -3.97
C VAL A 214 9.89 -32.25 -3.86
N SER A 215 9.39 -33.04 -2.90
CA SER A 215 9.85 -34.40 -2.59
C SER A 215 9.90 -35.36 -3.79
N LYS A 216 9.01 -35.18 -4.77
CA LYS A 216 8.96 -36.01 -5.98
C LYS A 216 10.08 -35.71 -6.97
N LEU A 217 10.54 -34.45 -7.03
CA LEU A 217 11.64 -34.04 -7.92
C LEU A 217 12.99 -34.15 -7.24
N GLU A 218 13.07 -33.75 -5.97
CA GLU A 218 14.32 -33.65 -5.23
C GLU A 218 14.22 -34.38 -3.87
N PRO A 219 14.16 -35.72 -3.89
CA PRO A 219 14.01 -36.51 -2.67
C PRO A 219 15.21 -36.39 -1.73
N ILE A 220 16.42 -36.24 -2.27
CA ILE A 220 17.67 -36.13 -1.49
C ILE A 220 17.70 -34.80 -0.73
N TRP A 221 17.37 -33.70 -1.40
CA TRP A 221 17.28 -32.39 -0.76
C TRP A 221 16.16 -32.36 0.29
N ALA A 222 14.98 -32.89 -0.04
CA ALA A 222 13.85 -32.98 0.88
C ALA A 222 14.22 -33.74 2.17
N ALA A 223 14.89 -34.89 2.06
CA ALA A 223 15.34 -35.66 3.22
C ALA A 223 16.41 -34.92 4.04
N THR A 224 17.38 -34.29 3.38
CA THR A 224 18.44 -33.52 4.05
C THR A 224 17.84 -32.33 4.80
N PHE A 225 16.94 -31.59 4.16
CA PHE A 225 16.27 -30.44 4.76
C PHE A 225 15.32 -30.84 5.90
N GLN A 226 14.65 -31.99 5.82
CA GLN A 226 13.86 -32.54 6.93
C GLN A 226 14.72 -32.83 8.17
N ASN A 227 15.95 -33.33 7.97
CA ASN A 227 16.83 -33.74 9.05
C ASN A 227 17.58 -32.57 9.71
N SER A 228 18.02 -31.58 8.94
CA SER A 228 18.83 -30.45 9.45
C SER A 228 18.08 -29.12 9.45
N GLY A 229 17.37 -28.80 8.38
CA GLY A 229 16.70 -27.50 8.19
C GLY A 229 15.44 -27.31 9.05
N ARG A 230 14.71 -28.38 9.37
CA ARG A 230 13.50 -28.31 10.21
C ARG A 230 13.77 -27.95 11.67
N LEU A 231 14.98 -28.25 12.16
CA LEU A 231 15.38 -28.03 13.53
C LEU A 231 15.92 -26.61 13.78
N ASP A 232 16.13 -25.82 12.72
CA ASP A 232 16.63 -24.46 12.84
C ASP A 232 15.50 -23.52 13.33
N PRO A 233 15.62 -22.94 14.54
CA PRO A 233 14.63 -22.01 15.08
C PRO A 233 14.59 -20.67 14.35
N LEU A 234 15.61 -20.34 13.56
CA LEU A 234 15.68 -19.13 12.74
C LEU A 234 15.18 -19.37 11.30
N MET A 235 14.70 -20.57 11.00
CA MET A 235 14.21 -20.89 9.66
C MET A 235 13.03 -19.99 9.30
N THR A 236 13.20 -19.20 8.24
CA THR A 236 12.12 -18.40 7.65
C THR A 236 11.76 -18.96 6.29
N ARG A 237 10.56 -18.62 5.80
CA ARG A 237 10.16 -18.99 4.44
C ARG A 237 11.16 -18.51 3.39
N LYS A 238 11.68 -17.28 3.55
CA LYS A 238 12.69 -16.70 2.64
C LYS A 238 13.98 -17.51 2.65
N GLU A 239 14.42 -17.95 3.82
CA GLU A 239 15.63 -18.76 3.96
C GLU A 239 15.46 -20.16 3.34
N MET A 240 14.32 -20.81 3.56
CA MET A 240 13.97 -22.07 2.89
C MET A 240 14.01 -21.94 1.36
N ILE A 241 13.40 -20.89 0.80
CA ILE A 241 13.40 -20.62 -0.64
C ILE A 241 14.83 -20.38 -1.14
N ARG A 242 15.66 -19.65 -0.39
CA ARG A 242 17.07 -19.39 -0.71
C ARG A 242 17.88 -20.69 -0.78
N LEU A 243 17.74 -21.57 0.21
CA LEU A 243 18.42 -22.86 0.27
C LEU A 243 18.01 -23.78 -0.88
N PHE A 244 16.72 -23.85 -1.18
CA PHE A 244 16.22 -24.64 -2.32
C PHE A 244 16.75 -24.09 -3.65
N ARG A 245 16.69 -22.77 -3.85
CA ARG A 245 17.25 -22.13 -5.07
C ARG A 245 18.74 -22.41 -5.23
N SER A 246 19.51 -22.36 -4.14
CA SER A 246 20.93 -22.68 -4.16
C SER A 246 21.19 -24.14 -4.57
N HIS A 247 20.40 -25.08 -4.06
CA HIS A 247 20.48 -26.49 -4.43
C HIS A 247 20.11 -26.71 -5.91
N MET A 248 19.01 -26.13 -6.36
CA MET A 248 18.55 -26.25 -7.74
C MET A 248 19.54 -25.66 -8.73
N ASN A 249 20.18 -24.52 -8.41
CA ASN A 249 21.23 -23.96 -9.26
C ASN A 249 22.49 -24.85 -9.36
N LEU A 250 22.79 -25.63 -8.32
CA LEU A 250 23.94 -26.53 -8.29
C LEU A 250 23.67 -27.83 -9.06
N CYS A 251 22.48 -28.41 -8.91
CA CYS A 251 22.12 -29.70 -9.51
C CYS A 251 21.50 -29.55 -10.91
N HIS A 252 20.83 -28.43 -11.17
CA HIS A 252 20.11 -28.13 -12.41
C HIS A 252 20.41 -26.69 -12.83
N PRO A 253 21.67 -26.40 -13.22
CA PRO A 253 22.01 -25.07 -13.72
C PRO A 253 21.04 -24.71 -14.86
N PRO A 254 20.49 -23.48 -14.86
CA PRO A 254 19.67 -23.04 -15.98
C PRO A 254 20.49 -23.24 -17.25
N MET A 255 19.88 -23.79 -18.29
CA MET A 255 20.50 -23.91 -19.60
C MET A 255 20.71 -22.51 -20.18
N THR A 256 21.69 -21.78 -19.66
CA THR A 256 22.24 -20.58 -20.26
C THR A 256 23.10 -21.01 -21.43
N GLY A 257 22.44 -21.18 -22.57
CA GLY A 257 23.04 -21.16 -23.90
C GLY A 257 23.95 -22.33 -24.25
N GLU A 258 23.38 -23.40 -24.80
CA GLU A 258 24.12 -24.15 -25.82
C GLU A 258 24.44 -23.20 -26.99
N HIS A 259 25.72 -23.15 -27.33
CA HIS A 259 26.37 -22.43 -28.44
C HIS A 259 26.66 -20.93 -28.30
N ARG A 260 27.70 -20.60 -27.51
CA ARG A 260 28.82 -19.78 -28.02
C ARG A 260 30.15 -20.39 -27.58
N ALA A 261 30.62 -21.35 -28.37
CA ALA A 261 32.01 -21.77 -28.33
C ALA A 261 32.91 -20.57 -28.68
N GLY A 262 33.89 -20.31 -27.83
CA GLY A 262 35.20 -19.75 -28.16
C GLY A 262 35.24 -18.37 -28.83
N ALA A 263 35.29 -17.31 -28.02
CA ALA A 263 35.92 -16.05 -28.42
C ALA A 263 36.34 -15.27 -27.17
N PHE A 264 37.41 -15.72 -26.49
CA PHE A 264 38.39 -14.90 -25.77
C PHE A 264 39.49 -15.85 -25.24
N ALA A 265 40.27 -16.40 -26.17
CA ALA A 265 41.62 -16.83 -25.90
C ALA A 265 42.53 -15.89 -26.69
N THR A 266 43.21 -14.98 -26.00
CA THR A 266 44.39 -14.27 -26.50
C THR A 266 45.19 -13.75 -25.31
N PRO A 267 46.51 -13.53 -25.41
CA PRO A 267 47.43 -13.93 -26.49
C PRO A 267 48.71 -14.59 -25.94
N ASP A 268 49.40 -15.40 -26.75
CA ASP A 268 50.85 -15.24 -26.82
C ASP A 268 51.40 -15.79 -28.15
N ASP A 269 52.31 -14.98 -28.66
CA ASP A 269 53.33 -15.23 -29.67
C ASP A 269 53.04 -15.28 -31.19
N ALA A 270 53.89 -14.47 -31.84
CA ALA A 270 54.51 -14.64 -33.15
C ALA A 270 53.79 -14.12 -34.41
N SER A 271 54.16 -12.87 -34.72
CA SER A 271 54.86 -12.52 -35.96
C SER A 271 54.06 -12.17 -37.23
N PHE A 272 54.30 -10.93 -37.69
CA PHE A 272 54.76 -10.60 -39.04
C PHE A 272 53.75 -10.75 -40.21
N LEU A 273 53.05 -9.66 -40.57
CA LEU A 273 53.34 -8.84 -41.78
C LEU A 273 52.13 -8.10 -42.36
N THR A 274 52.47 -6.90 -42.84
CA THR A 274 51.90 -6.11 -43.95
C THR A 274 50.51 -5.50 -43.78
N ASP A 275 50.52 -4.23 -43.37
CA ASP A 275 50.04 -3.07 -44.13
C ASP A 275 49.41 -3.36 -45.52
N VAL A 276 48.25 -2.76 -45.79
CA VAL A 276 48.09 -1.60 -46.69
C VAL A 276 46.61 -1.44 -47.11
N GLU A 277 46.09 -0.26 -46.74
CA GLU A 277 45.13 0.63 -47.43
C GLU A 277 43.64 0.35 -47.69
N ALA A 278 42.97 1.51 -47.57
CA ALA A 278 41.84 2.05 -48.34
C ALA A 278 40.43 1.64 -47.86
N ALA A 279 39.75 2.46 -47.06
CA ALA A 279 39.15 3.76 -47.35
C ALA A 279 37.75 3.69 -48.00
N ALA A 280 36.82 4.38 -47.32
CA ALA A 280 35.54 4.94 -47.82
C ALA A 280 34.47 3.91 -48.23
N GLN A 281 33.15 4.12 -48.13
CA GLN A 281 32.36 5.35 -48.13
C GLN A 281 30.98 5.07 -47.50
N ARG A 282 30.42 6.09 -46.84
CA ARG A 282 28.99 6.25 -46.55
C ARG A 282 28.22 6.64 -47.83
N SER A 283 26.99 6.16 -47.99
CA SER A 283 25.83 6.90 -48.56
C SER A 283 24.57 6.00 -48.46
N LYS A 284 23.57 6.29 -47.62
CA LYS A 284 22.39 7.18 -47.81
C LYS A 284 21.39 6.74 -48.90
N ARG A 285 20.10 6.69 -48.47
CA ARG A 285 18.84 6.97 -49.20
C ARG A 285 18.33 5.83 -50.13
N ASP A 286 17.04 5.52 -50.33
CA ASP A 286 15.75 6.24 -50.26
C ASP A 286 14.55 5.25 -50.07
N ALA A 287 13.41 5.74 -49.61
CA ALA A 287 12.05 5.17 -49.84
C ALA A 287 11.45 5.80 -51.14
N PRO A 288 10.24 5.50 -51.69
CA PRO A 288 9.05 4.81 -51.14
C PRO A 288 8.24 3.95 -52.17
N SER A 289 7.11 3.35 -51.77
CA SER A 289 5.81 3.47 -52.47
C SER A 289 4.70 2.58 -51.89
N ALA A 290 3.48 3.06 -52.06
CA ALA A 290 2.22 2.60 -51.50
C ALA A 290 1.38 1.77 -52.49
N MET A 291 0.16 1.41 -52.02
CA MET A 291 -0.98 0.75 -52.71
C MET A 291 -0.90 -0.79 -52.67
N ASP A 292 -1.96 -1.57 -52.41
CA ASP A 292 -3.38 -1.33 -52.54
C ASP A 292 -4.21 -2.44 -51.83
N SER A 293 -5.50 -2.18 -51.64
CA SER A 293 -6.62 -3.17 -51.55
C SER A 293 -6.92 -3.96 -50.25
N ALA A 294 -8.11 -3.69 -49.71
CA ALA A 294 -9.00 -4.61 -48.98
C ALA A 294 -10.41 -4.49 -49.61
N PRO A 295 -11.46 -5.30 -49.28
CA PRO A 295 -11.55 -6.56 -48.53
C PRO A 295 -12.40 -7.63 -49.27
N SER A 296 -12.63 -8.81 -48.68
CA SER A 296 -13.74 -9.69 -49.09
C SER A 296 -14.44 -10.35 -47.91
N ALA A 297 -15.77 -10.25 -47.94
CA ALA A 297 -16.74 -10.73 -46.98
C ALA A 297 -17.42 -12.02 -47.44
N LYS A 298 -17.94 -12.81 -46.47
CA LYS A 298 -19.15 -13.68 -46.46
C LYS A 298 -18.97 -14.73 -45.35
N ARG A 299 -19.94 -15.19 -44.54
CA ARG A 299 -21.40 -14.98 -44.45
C ARG A 299 -21.89 -15.66 -43.15
N ALA A 300 -22.95 -15.09 -42.59
CA ALA A 300 -23.63 -15.43 -41.33
C ALA A 300 -24.30 -16.82 -41.24
N LYS A 301 -24.60 -17.26 -40.00
CA LYS A 301 -25.85 -17.96 -39.61
C LYS A 301 -26.24 -17.69 -38.14
N ARG A 302 -27.56 -17.61 -37.91
CA ARG A 302 -28.31 -17.07 -36.76
C ARG A 302 -28.54 -18.07 -35.62
N LYS A 303 -28.86 -17.51 -34.43
CA LYS A 303 -29.30 -18.11 -33.14
C LYS A 303 -30.65 -18.88 -33.24
N PRO A 304 -31.08 -19.58 -32.17
CA PRO A 304 -31.97 -18.94 -31.17
C PRO A 304 -31.77 -19.40 -29.69
N ALA A 305 -32.41 -18.70 -28.76
CA ALA A 305 -32.62 -19.04 -27.33
C ALA A 305 -34.14 -18.89 -27.02
N PRO A 306 -34.70 -19.04 -25.79
CA PRO A 306 -34.29 -19.71 -24.54
C PRO A 306 -35.44 -20.65 -24.00
N PRO A 307 -35.50 -21.04 -22.70
CA PRO A 307 -36.26 -20.20 -21.75
C PRO A 307 -35.77 -20.15 -20.27
N SER A 308 -36.32 -19.13 -19.61
CA SER A 308 -36.35 -18.74 -18.19
C SER A 308 -36.54 -19.85 -17.13
N ASN A 309 -35.92 -19.68 -15.95
CA ASN A 309 -36.63 -19.87 -14.68
C ASN A 309 -36.10 -19.01 -13.52
N LYS A 310 -37.05 -18.36 -12.84
CA LYS A 310 -36.92 -17.61 -11.58
C LYS A 310 -36.77 -18.58 -10.41
N ARG A 311 -35.94 -18.24 -9.40
CA ARG A 311 -36.29 -18.51 -8.00
C ARG A 311 -35.66 -17.48 -7.06
N SER A 312 -36.56 -16.84 -6.32
CA SER A 312 -36.34 -16.03 -5.14
C SER A 312 -36.00 -16.93 -3.96
N SER A 313 -35.02 -16.54 -3.15
CA SER A 313 -34.99 -16.85 -1.72
C SER A 313 -34.22 -15.77 -0.99
N LYS A 314 -34.96 -15.01 -0.19
CA LYS A 314 -34.49 -14.20 0.93
C LYS A 314 -33.60 -15.06 1.83
N ASN A 315 -32.56 -14.49 2.42
CA ASN A 315 -32.17 -14.80 3.80
C ASN A 315 -31.57 -13.57 4.46
N GLU A 316 -32.21 -13.23 5.57
CA GLU A 316 -31.90 -12.19 6.53
C GLU A 316 -30.73 -12.61 7.43
N THR A 317 -30.00 -11.58 7.89
CA THR A 317 -29.28 -11.46 9.18
C THR A 317 -28.25 -12.51 9.60
N GLU A 318 -27.00 -12.07 9.77
CA GLU A 318 -26.46 -11.83 11.13
C GLU A 318 -25.16 -11.01 11.05
N ASN A 319 -25.23 -9.79 11.58
CA ASN A 319 -24.15 -8.82 11.61
C ASN A 319 -23.52 -8.85 13.01
N THR A 320 -22.52 -9.70 13.23
CA THR A 320 -21.77 -9.74 14.49
C THR A 320 -20.67 -8.66 14.47
N LYS A 321 -21.06 -7.42 14.81
CA LYS A 321 -20.11 -6.36 15.17
C LYS A 321 -19.31 -6.80 16.40
N ARG A 322 -18.00 -7.04 16.21
CA ARG A 322 -17.05 -7.19 17.30
C ARG A 322 -16.91 -5.84 18.01
N ARG A 323 -17.34 -5.79 19.27
CA ARG A 323 -17.16 -4.68 20.20
C ARG A 323 -15.67 -4.48 20.49
N CYS A 324 -15.14 -3.29 20.23
CA CYS A 324 -13.90 -2.84 20.83
C CYS A 324 -14.16 -2.20 22.21
N PRO A 325 -13.25 -2.35 23.19
CA PRO A 325 -13.44 -1.90 24.57
C PRO A 325 -13.26 -0.39 24.71
N SER A 326 -14.23 0.28 25.35
CA SER A 326 -14.10 1.68 25.76
C SER A 326 -13.00 1.84 26.82
N ARG A 327 -11.93 2.57 26.49
CA ARG A 327 -11.02 3.12 27.50
C ARG A 327 -11.71 4.31 28.18
N ARG A 328 -12.11 4.09 29.43
CA ARG A 328 -12.63 5.09 30.36
C ARG A 328 -11.51 6.09 30.66
N ILE A 329 -11.63 7.33 30.17
CA ILE A 329 -10.81 8.44 30.62
C ILE A 329 -11.28 8.78 32.03
N GLN A 330 -10.46 8.45 33.03
CA GLN A 330 -10.64 8.95 34.39
C GLN A 330 -10.26 10.43 34.38
N LYS A 331 -11.28 11.31 34.49
CA LYS A 331 -11.07 12.65 35.05
C LYS A 331 -10.73 12.47 36.53
N THR A 332 -9.47 12.67 36.89
CA THR A 332 -9.08 12.97 38.27
C THR A 332 -9.30 14.45 38.50
N GLU A 333 -10.49 14.78 39.02
CA GLU A 333 -10.70 15.93 39.89
C GLU A 333 -10.12 15.59 41.27
N ARG A 334 -9.38 16.54 41.85
CA ARG A 334 -9.08 16.79 43.28
C ARG A 334 -7.80 17.61 43.36
N SER A 335 -7.64 18.60 44.23
CA SER A 335 -8.51 19.39 45.10
C SER A 335 -7.62 20.52 45.60
#